data_AF-I4ACK2-F1
#
_entry.id   AF-I4ACK2-F1
#
_cell.length_a   1.000
_cell.length_b   1.000
_cell.length_c   1.000
_cell.angle_alpha   90.00
_cell.angle_beta   90.00
_cell.angle_gamma   90.00
#
_symmetry.space_group_name_H-M   'P 1'
#
loop_
_entity.id
_entity.type
_entity.pdbx_description
1 polymer ?
#
loop_
_entity_poly.entity_id
_entity_poly.type
_entity_poly.pdbx_seq_one_letter_code
_entity_poly.pdbx_strand_id
1 'polypeptide(L)' 'MTKKELIKLLEKDNIPKNSYSLDGGLPNDRLCLDKTHSGWVVYYTEMGEKYEEIGFASEEDACEYFYRRIREMTGRK' A
#
# COMPACT_ATOMS: atom_id res chain seq x y z
N MET A 1 -10.49 -6.88 1.39
CA MET A 1 -9.52 -7.98 1.58
C MET A 1 -8.69 -7.72 2.83
N THR A 2 -8.20 -8.73 3.54
CA THR A 2 -7.32 -8.53 4.71
C THR A 2 -5.86 -8.28 4.31
N LYS A 3 -5.04 -7.69 5.21
CA LYS A 3 -3.59 -7.53 5.00
C LYS A 3 -2.88 -8.86 4.71
N LYS A 4 -3.34 -9.96 5.29
CA LYS A 4 -2.81 -11.31 5.02
C LYS A 4 -3.09 -11.78 3.60
N GLU A 5 -4.28 -11.50 3.08
CA GLU A 5 -4.64 -11.81 1.69
C GLU A 5 -3.88 -10.91 0.72
N LEU A 6 -3.72 -9.63 1.05
CA LEU A 6 -2.92 -8.69 0.29
C LEU A 6 -1.49 -9.21 0.11
N ILE A 7 -0.80 -9.64 1.18
CA ILE A 7 0.57 -10.18 1.09
C ILE A 7 0.64 -11.34 0.09
N LYS A 8 -0.32 -12.28 0.15
CA LYS A 8 -0.36 -13.43 -0.78
C LYS A 8 -0.54 -12.99 -2.23
N LEU A 9 -1.37 -11.97 -2.47
CA LEU A 9 -1.60 -11.44 -3.82
C LEU A 9 -0.34 -10.72 -4.35
N LEU A 10 0.32 -9.91 -3.52
CA LEU A 10 1.58 -9.25 -3.88
C LEU A 10 2.67 -10.27 -4.24
N GLU A 11 2.79 -11.34 -3.46
CA GLU A 11 3.74 -12.43 -3.73
C GLU A 11 3.39 -13.19 -5.01
N LYS A 12 2.10 -13.51 -5.20
CA LYS A 12 1.59 -14.19 -6.40
C LYS A 12 1.87 -13.38 -7.68
N ASP A 13 1.67 -12.07 -7.63
CA ASP A 13 1.94 -11.17 -8.75
C ASP A 13 3.44 -10.81 -8.89
N ASN A 14 4.31 -11.36 -8.02
CA ASN A 14 5.75 -11.08 -7.98
C ASN A 14 6.06 -9.58 -7.81
N ILE A 15 5.24 -8.86 -7.05
CA ILE A 15 5.48 -7.45 -6.74
C ILE A 15 6.79 -7.34 -5.95
N PRO A 16 7.75 -6.52 -6.39
CA PRO A 16 9.00 -6.33 -5.66
C PRO A 16 8.76 -5.83 -4.23
N LYS A 17 9.35 -6.48 -3.22
CA LYS A 17 9.19 -6.08 -1.81
C LYS A 17 9.70 -4.67 -1.50
N ASN A 18 10.56 -4.11 -2.35
CA ASN A 18 11.07 -2.75 -2.25
C ASN A 18 10.14 -1.69 -2.86
N SER A 19 9.04 -2.07 -3.54
CA SER A 19 8.06 -1.12 -4.07
C SER A 19 6.94 -0.79 -3.07
N TYR A 20 6.92 -1.43 -1.90
CA TYR A 20 5.90 -1.20 -0.88
C TYR A 20 6.37 -1.28 0.58
N SER A 21 5.54 -0.72 1.46
CA SER A 21 5.55 -0.95 2.91
C SER A 21 4.13 -1.23 3.38
N LEU A 22 3.93 -2.25 4.22
CA LEU A 22 2.62 -2.55 4.82
C LEU A 22 2.54 -2.16 6.30
N ASP A 23 3.60 -1.54 6.83
CA ASP A 23 3.75 -1.15 8.23
C ASP A 23 3.98 0.37 8.34
N GLY A 24 3.53 1.13 7.32
CA GLY A 24 3.71 2.57 7.23
C GLY A 24 5.18 3.01 7.09
N GLY A 25 5.47 4.18 7.67
CA GLY A 25 6.78 4.84 7.64
C GLY A 25 6.99 5.81 6.47
N LEU A 26 8.23 6.24 6.29
CA LEU A 26 8.68 7.11 5.19
C LEU A 26 9.83 6.45 4.40
N PRO A 27 9.67 5.22 3.90
CA PRO A 27 10.67 4.62 3.01
C PRO A 27 10.77 5.44 1.72
N ASN A 28 11.90 5.38 1.01
CA ASN A 28 11.98 6.06 -0.28
C ASN A 28 11.36 5.22 -1.40
N ASP A 29 10.59 5.87 -2.27
CA ASP A 29 9.97 5.34 -3.48
C ASP A 29 9.05 4.13 -3.25
N ARG A 30 8.17 4.19 -2.24
CA ARG A 30 7.25 3.08 -1.93
C ARG A 30 5.82 3.52 -1.72
N LEU A 31 4.90 2.66 -2.16
CA LEU A 31 3.50 2.73 -1.73
C LEU A 31 3.37 2.13 -0.32
N CYS A 32 2.82 2.89 0.60
CA CYS A 32 2.70 2.53 2.00
C CYS A 32 1.24 2.33 2.39
N LEU A 33 0.96 1.24 3.11
CA LEU A 33 -0.27 1.03 3.87
C LEU A 33 0.09 1.20 5.35
N ASP A 34 -0.64 2.06 6.04
CA ASP A 34 -0.43 2.32 7.45
C ASP A 34 -1.74 2.28 8.22
N LYS A 35 -1.66 1.84 9.48
CA LYS A 35 -2.80 1.77 10.40
C LYS A 35 -2.78 3.00 11.29
N THR A 36 -3.86 3.78 11.23
CA THR A 36 -4.03 4.98 12.05
C THR A 36 -4.96 4.71 13.23
N HIS A 37 -5.12 5.70 14.11
CA HIS A 37 -6.05 5.62 15.24
C HIS A 37 -7.52 5.55 14.78
N SER A 38 -7.83 6.10 13.61
CA SER A 38 -9.19 6.23 13.07
C SER A 38 -9.48 5.31 11.89
N GLY A 39 -8.57 4.41 11.55
CA GLY A 39 -8.71 3.52 10.40
C GLY A 39 -7.38 3.22 9.73
N TRP A 40 -7.34 3.40 8.41
CA TRP A 40 -6.19 3.06 7.57
C TRP A 40 -5.88 4.19 6.61
N VAL A 41 -4.64 4.25 6.15
CA VAL A 41 -4.20 5.23 5.16
C VAL A 41 -3.29 4.56 4.15
N VAL A 42 -3.47 4.93 2.88
CA VAL A 42 -2.56 4.55 1.79
C VAL A 42 -1.93 5.82 1.25
N TYR A 43 -0.61 5.83 1.10
CA TYR A 43 0.13 6.97 0.59
C TYR A 43 1.39 6.51 -0.15
N TYR A 44 1.85 7.29 -1.11
CA TYR A 44 3.16 7.11 -1.73
C TYR A 44 4.21 7.92 -0.98
N THR A 45 5.47 7.47 -1.02
CA THR A 45 6.58 8.15 -0.36
C THR A 45 7.72 8.35 -1.33
N GLU A 46 8.27 9.57 -1.35
CA GLU A 46 9.41 9.95 -2.18
C GLU A 46 10.16 11.06 -1.46
N MET A 47 11.49 10.93 -1.36
CA MET A 47 12.39 11.88 -0.69
C MET A 47 11.98 12.25 0.75
N GLY A 48 11.36 11.31 1.47
CA GLY A 48 10.91 11.52 2.86
C GLY A 48 9.58 12.27 3.00
N GLU A 49 8.92 12.59 1.90
CA GLU A 49 7.60 13.20 1.88
C GLU A 49 6.51 12.17 1.53
N LYS A 50 5.27 12.47 1.93
CA LYS A 50 4.09 11.67 1.56
C LYS A 50 3.31 12.35 0.45
N TYR A 51 2.87 11.56 -0.51
CA TYR A 51 2.04 11.98 -1.63
C TYR A 51 0.83 11.07 -1.78
N GLU A 52 -0.20 11.55 -2.47
CA GLU A 52 -1.41 10.77 -2.78
C GLU A 52 -2.03 10.08 -1.54
N GLU A 53 -2.07 10.79 -0.41
CA GLU A 53 -2.58 10.24 0.85
C GLU A 53 -4.10 10.10 0.81
N ILE A 54 -4.59 8.88 1.01
CA ILE A 54 -6.02 8.55 1.04
C ILE A 54 -6.35 7.74 2.29
N GLY A 55 -7.31 8.25 3.07
CA GLY A 55 -7.81 7.60 4.28
C GLY A 55 -8.99 6.66 4.02
N PHE A 56 -9.05 5.58 4.79
CA PHE A 56 -10.08 4.54 4.72
C PHE A 56 -10.55 4.16 6.13
N ALA A 57 -11.84 3.88 6.27
CA ALA A 57 -12.42 3.48 7.55
C ALA A 57 -12.16 1.99 7.88
N SER A 58 -12.00 1.14 6.86
CA SER A 58 -11.84 -0.31 7.00
C SER A 58 -10.47 -0.78 6.49
N GLU A 59 -10.00 -1.92 7.01
CA GLU A 59 -8.80 -2.59 6.50
C GLU A 59 -9.04 -3.08 5.07
N GLU A 60 -10.27 -3.53 4.82
CA GLU A 60 -10.70 -4.14 3.57
C GLU A 60 -10.59 -3.18 2.39
N ASP A 61 -11.12 -1.96 2.54
CA ASP A 61 -11.10 -0.93 1.52
C ASP A 61 -9.66 -0.45 1.26
N ALA A 62 -8.89 -0.27 2.33
CA ALA A 62 -7.50 0.17 2.24
C ALA A 62 -6.63 -0.85 1.49
N CYS A 63 -6.75 -2.13 1.84
CA CYS A 63 -5.98 -3.19 1.18
C CYS A 63 -6.41 -3.38 -0.29
N GLU A 64 -7.69 -3.23 -0.61
CA GLU A 64 -8.17 -3.32 -1.99
C GLU A 64 -7.68 -2.14 -2.84
N TYR A 65 -7.77 -0.92 -2.31
CA TYR A 65 -7.21 0.26 -2.96
C TYR A 65 -5.70 0.10 -3.18
N PHE A 66 -4.98 -0.32 -2.13
CA PHE A 66 -3.53 -0.54 -2.18
C PHE A 66 -3.14 -1.52 -3.29
N TYR A 67 -3.81 -2.67 -3.36
CA TYR A 67 -3.52 -3.70 -4.35
C TYR A 67 -3.74 -3.21 -5.79
N ARG A 68 -4.83 -2.47 -6.03
CA ARG A 68 -5.08 -1.88 -7.34
C ARG A 68 -3.98 -0.88 -7.70
N ARG A 69 -3.65 0.02 -6.78
CA ARG A 69 -2.66 1.09 -7.01
C ARG A 69 -1.27 0.54 -7.32
N ILE A 70 -0.80 -0.46 -6.57
CA ILE A 70 0.55 -1.00 -6.81
C ILE A 70 0.66 -1.79 -8.12
N ARG A 71 -0.43 -2.43 -8.57
CA ARG A 71 -0.48 -3.07 -9.89
C ARG A 71 -0.40 -2.07 -11.03
N GLU A 72 -1.09 -0.92 -10.89
CA GLU A 72 -0.98 0.20 -11.83
C GLU A 72 0.44 0.76 -11.89
N MET A 73 1.06 1.01 -10.73
CA MET A 73 2.43 1.54 -10.64
C MET A 73 3.48 0.58 -11.21
N THR A 74 3.28 -0.72 -11.05
CA THR A 74 4.24 -1.75 -11.51
C THR A 74 3.92 -2.32 -12.90
N GLY A 75 2.92 -1.77 -13.60
CA GLY A 75 2.57 -2.16 -14.96
C GLY A 75 1.92 -3.54 -15.09
N ARG A 76 1.37 -4.09 -14.01
CA ARG A 76 0.69 -5.40 -14.01
C ARG A 76 -0.82 -5.18 -14.22
N LYS A 77 -1.33 -5.53 -15.40
CA LYS A 77 -2.77 -5.51 -15.72
C LYS A 77 -3.42 -6.85 -15.37
#